data_AF-A0A5J5L3L2-F1
#
_entry.id   AF-A0A5J5L3L2-F1
#
_cell.length_a   1.000
_cell.length_b   1.000
_cell.length_c   1.000
_cell.angle_alpha   90.00
_cell.angle_beta   90.00
_cell.angle_gamma   90.00
#
_symmetry.space_group_name_H-M   'P 1'
#
loop_
_entity.id
_entity.type
_entity.pdbx_description
1 polymer ?
#
loop_
_entity_poly.entity_id
_entity_poly.type
_entity_poly.pdbx_seq_one_letter_code
_entity_poly.pdbx_strand_id
1 'polypeptide(L)'
;MNGQTEAEQSLTTARCAMEASSNAAAGELNIQNKSTRVLVDGSPNYRCDYCGQVISEQMKYSGVTIRDSDGEIAEHFFCGEECMTSQYPKI
;
A
#
# COMPACT_ATOMS: atom_id res chain seq x y z
N MET A 1 26.29 45.96 -20.53
CA MET A 1 26.66 45.32 -19.27
C MET A 1 26.09 43.91 -19.31
N ASN A 2 26.98 42.92 -19.45
CA ASN A 2 26.69 41.50 -19.56
C ASN A 2 26.78 40.85 -18.18
N GLY A 3 26.00 39.78 -17.97
CA GLY A 3 26.40 38.64 -17.16
C GLY A 3 25.90 38.62 -15.72
N GLN A 4 24.85 37.83 -15.47
CA GLN A 4 24.77 37.04 -14.24
C GLN A 4 24.67 35.58 -14.63
N THR A 5 25.74 34.87 -14.28
CA THR A 5 25.95 33.44 -14.38
C THR A 5 25.71 32.90 -12.98
N GLU A 6 24.73 32.02 -12.80
CA GLU A 6 24.61 31.23 -11.57
C GLU A 6 24.42 29.78 -12.01
N ALA A 7 25.57 29.13 -12.18
CA ALA A 7 25.67 27.70 -12.24
C ALA A 7 25.49 27.19 -10.82
N GLU A 8 24.35 26.57 -10.50
CA GLU A 8 24.26 25.78 -9.27
C GLU A 8 23.55 24.42 -9.51
N GLN A 9 24.42 23.41 -9.60
CA GLN A 9 24.29 22.14 -8.88
C GLN A 9 23.25 21.14 -9.41
N SER A 10 23.67 20.40 -10.45
CA SER A 10 23.37 18.96 -10.53
C SER A 10 23.88 18.25 -9.28
N LEU A 11 22.97 17.77 -8.44
CA LEU A 11 23.24 16.62 -7.58
C LEU A 11 21.96 15.78 -7.45
N THR A 12 21.94 14.71 -8.25
CA THR A 12 21.38 13.39 -7.95
C THR A 12 20.76 13.25 -6.56
N THR A 13 19.45 13.03 -6.49
CA THR A 13 18.89 12.02 -5.57
C THR A 13 17.58 11.50 -6.17
N ALA A 14 17.54 10.19 -6.34
CA ALA A 14 16.45 9.36 -6.85
C ALA A 14 15.04 9.93 -6.65
N ARG A 15 14.36 10.19 -7.76
CA ARG A 15 12.90 10.27 -7.80
C ARG A 15 12.31 8.87 -7.68
N CYS A 16 12.47 8.25 -6.52
CA CYS A 16 11.52 7.26 -6.04
C CYS A 16 10.53 8.02 -5.17
N ALA A 17 9.72 8.87 -5.81
CA ALA A 17 8.46 9.29 -5.23
C ALA A 17 7.62 8.01 -5.15
N MET A 18 7.74 7.26 -4.05
CA MET A 18 6.65 6.42 -3.62
C MET A 18 5.54 7.39 -3.23
N GLU A 19 4.74 7.77 -4.22
CA GLU A 19 3.39 8.22 -3.95
C GLU A 19 2.66 7.03 -3.34
N ALA A 20 2.75 6.91 -2.02
CA ALA A 20 1.71 6.27 -1.24
C ALA A 20 0.48 7.18 -1.36
N SER A 21 -0.14 7.18 -2.54
CA SER A 21 -1.42 7.83 -2.77
C SER A 21 -2.51 6.95 -2.17
N SER A 22 -2.54 6.86 -0.84
CA SER A 22 -3.65 6.28 -0.11
C SER A 22 -4.66 7.38 0.20
N ASN A 23 -5.13 8.05 -0.86
CA ASN A 23 -6.38 8.79 -0.82
C ASN A 23 -7.40 7.96 -1.62
N ALA A 24 -7.70 6.76 -1.11
CA ALA A 24 -8.96 6.12 -1.45
C ALA A 24 -10.04 7.08 -0.94
N ALA A 25 -10.55 7.89 -1.86
CA ALA A 25 -11.69 8.75 -1.63
C ALA A 25 -12.73 7.93 -0.86
N ALA A 26 -13.30 8.51 0.19
CA ALA A 26 -14.32 7.91 1.01
C ALA A 26 -15.66 7.73 0.25
N GLY A 27 -15.62 7.15 -0.96
CA GLY A 27 -16.71 6.34 -1.47
C GLY A 27 -16.88 5.17 -0.51
N GLU A 28 -18.13 4.78 -0.30
CA GLU A 28 -18.50 3.66 0.56
C GLU A 28 -17.69 2.42 0.18
N LEU A 29 -16.67 2.08 0.98
CA LEU A 29 -15.78 0.95 0.70
C LEU A 29 -16.65 -0.31 0.65
N ASN A 30 -16.83 -0.87 -0.54
CA ASN A 30 -17.66 -2.04 -0.73
C ASN A 30 -16.82 -3.29 -0.46
N ILE A 31 -16.79 -3.70 0.81
CA ILE A 31 -15.99 -4.83 1.27
C ILE A 31 -16.71 -6.10 0.91
N GLN A 32 -16.11 -6.85 0.00
CA GLN A 32 -16.66 -8.10 -0.51
C GLN A 32 -16.31 -9.26 0.41
N ASN A 33 -15.12 -9.25 1.00
CA ASN A 33 -14.64 -10.31 1.85
C ASN A 33 -13.54 -9.82 2.80
N LYS A 34 -13.52 -10.38 4.01
CA LYS A 34 -12.43 -10.22 4.99
C LYS A 34 -12.04 -11.60 5.51
N SER A 35 -10.75 -11.90 5.47
CA SER A 35 -10.23 -13.21 5.90
C SER A 35 -8.91 -13.07 6.65
N THR A 36 -8.71 -13.88 7.68
CA THR A 36 -7.41 -14.05 8.33
C THR A 36 -6.76 -15.30 7.76
N ARG A 37 -5.60 -15.14 7.12
CA ARG A 37 -4.86 -16.19 6.43
C ARG A 37 -3.52 -16.43 7.12
N VAL A 38 -2.95 -17.61 6.91
CA VAL A 38 -1.59 -17.94 7.35
C VAL A 38 -0.82 -18.38 6.14
N LEU A 39 0.37 -17.82 5.95
CA LEU A 39 1.23 -18.28 4.89
C LEU A 39 1.90 -19.59 5.34
N VAL A 40 1.52 -20.73 4.76
CA VAL A 40 1.99 -22.04 5.24
C VAL A 40 3.34 -22.45 4.65
N ASP A 41 3.59 -22.13 3.38
CA ASP A 41 4.83 -22.46 2.67
C ASP A 41 4.95 -21.62 1.39
N GLY A 42 6.18 -21.24 1.02
CA GLY A 42 6.53 -20.61 -0.26
C GLY A 42 7.15 -19.22 -0.12
N SER A 43 7.62 -18.67 -1.25
CA SER A 43 8.17 -17.32 -1.34
C SER A 43 7.19 -16.34 -2.00
N PRO A 44 5.99 -16.10 -1.45
CA PRO A 44 5.15 -15.08 -2.03
C PRO A 44 5.75 -13.70 -1.75
N ASN A 45 5.68 -12.84 -2.75
CA ASN A 45 6.08 -11.45 -2.63
C ASN A 45 4.94 -10.61 -2.00
N TYR A 46 4.18 -11.19 -1.05
CA TYR A 46 3.13 -10.46 -0.36
C TYR A 46 3.77 -9.40 0.53
N ARG A 47 3.34 -8.16 0.35
CA ARG A 47 3.73 -7.04 1.18
C ARG A 47 2.47 -6.49 1.81
N CYS A 48 2.60 -6.03 3.04
CA CYS A 48 1.54 -5.28 3.69
C CYS A 48 1.26 -4.01 2.86
N ASP A 49 0.03 -3.86 2.38
CA ASP A 49 -0.42 -2.67 1.64
C ASP A 49 -0.28 -1.39 2.46
N TYR A 50 -0.29 -1.48 3.81
CA TYR A 50 -0.15 -0.33 4.70
C TYR A 50 1.31 0.01 5.04
N CYS A 51 2.08 -0.95 5.60
CA CYS A 51 3.42 -0.67 6.13
C CYS A 51 4.56 -1.17 5.23
N GLY A 52 4.26 -1.84 4.13
CA GLY A 52 5.24 -2.35 3.15
C GLY A 52 6.09 -3.54 3.62
N GLN A 53 5.91 -4.00 4.87
CA GLN A 53 6.61 -5.17 5.40
C GLN A 53 6.27 -6.43 4.59
N VAL A 54 7.27 -7.28 4.41
CA VAL A 54 7.09 -8.58 3.76
C VAL A 54 6.31 -9.49 4.70
N ILE A 55 5.26 -10.13 4.16
CA ILE A 55 4.49 -11.15 4.86
C ILE A 55 5.23 -12.47 4.67
N SER A 56 5.95 -12.89 5.71
CA SER A 56 6.80 -14.08 5.71
C SER A 56 6.03 -15.35 6.05
N GLU A 57 6.67 -16.49 5.81
CA GLU A 57 6.13 -17.81 6.14
C GLU A 57 5.73 -17.90 7.61
N GLN A 58 4.67 -18.65 7.87
CA GLN A 58 4.04 -18.87 9.17
C GLN A 58 3.47 -17.60 9.81
N MET A 59 3.48 -16.47 9.11
CA MET A 59 2.87 -15.23 9.57
C MET A 59 1.36 -15.26 9.31
N LYS A 60 0.59 -14.82 10.31
CA LYS A 60 -0.83 -14.50 10.15
C LYS A 60 -0.96 -13.15 9.48
N TYR A 61 -1.82 -13.03 8.48
CA TYR A 61 -2.10 -11.77 7.80
C TYR A 61 -3.59 -11.67 7.47
N SER A 62 -4.09 -10.45 7.31
CA SER A 62 -5.47 -10.17 6.93
C SER A 62 -5.53 -9.88 5.43
N GLY A 63 -6.43 -10.55 4.72
CA GLY A 63 -6.79 -10.25 3.34
C GLY A 63 -8.16 -9.59 3.28
N VAL A 64 -8.24 -8.44 2.59
CA VAL A 64 -9.48 -7.71 2.37
C VAL A 64 -9.70 -7.58 0.86
N THR A 65 -10.88 -8.00 0.40
CA THR A 65 -11.29 -7.83 -0.98
C THR A 65 -12.25 -6.66 -1.06
N ILE A 66 -11.93 -5.65 -1.85
CA ILE A 66 -12.72 -4.42 -2.00
C ILE A 66 -13.14 -4.32 -3.45
N ARG A 67 -14.41 -3.99 -3.66
CA ARG A 67 -14.91 -3.52 -4.96
C ARG A 67 -14.91 -2.00 -4.95
N ASP A 68 -14.23 -1.37 -5.91
CA ASP A 68 -14.25 0.08 -6.03
C ASP A 68 -15.52 0.58 -6.77
N SER A 69 -15.65 1.89 -6.93
CA SER A 69 -16.83 2.52 -7.54
C SER A 69 -16.98 2.23 -9.04
N ASP A 70 -15.89 1.90 -9.74
CA ASP A 70 -15.90 1.43 -11.14
C ASP A 70 -16.33 -0.04 -11.25
N GLY A 71 -16.37 -0.75 -10.12
CA GLY A 71 -16.76 -2.16 -10.02
C GLY A 71 -15.58 -3.13 -10.08
N GLU A 72 -14.34 -2.64 -10.19
CA GLU A 72 -13.14 -3.48 -10.16
C GLU A 72 -12.95 -4.06 -8.75
N ILE A 73 -12.43 -5.28 -8.72
CA ILE A 73 -12.18 -6.02 -7.48
C ILE A 73 -10.69 -6.07 -7.24
N ALA A 74 -10.25 -5.48 -6.13
CA ALA A 74 -8.87 -5.55 -5.66
C ALA A 74 -8.78 -6.35 -4.35
N GLU A 75 -7.70 -7.11 -4.20
CA GLU A 75 -7.36 -7.79 -2.94
C GLU A 75 -6.16 -7.07 -2.31
N HIS A 76 -6.29 -6.74 -1.02
CA HIS A 76 -5.29 -6.05 -0.21
C HIS A 76 -4.85 -6.94 0.95
N PHE A 77 -3.57 -6.88 1.30
CA PHE A 77 -2.96 -7.71 2.33
C PHE A 77 -2.38 -6.86 3.47
N PHE A 78 -2.63 -7.28 4.71
CA PHE A 78 -2.16 -6.57 5.90
C PHE A 78 -1.47 -7.54 6.85
N CYS A 79 -0.27 -7.22 7.31
CA CYS A 79 0.48 -8.07 8.25
C CYS A 79 -0.19 -8.18 9.64
N GLY A 80 -1.21 -7.37 9.92
CA GLY A 80 -1.98 -7.41 11.15
C GLY A 80 -3.25 -6.56 11.06
N GLU A 81 -4.15 -6.74 12.03
CA GLU A 81 -5.41 -6.00 12.08
C GLU A 81 -5.19 -4.49 12.26
N GLU A 82 -4.17 -4.09 13.02
CA GLU A 82 -3.85 -2.67 13.20
C GLU A 82 -3.55 -1.97 11.86
N CYS A 83 -2.83 -2.64 10.96
CA CYS A 83 -2.53 -2.10 9.62
C CYS A 83 -3.80 -2.00 8.76
N MET A 84 -4.67 -3.01 8.85
CA MET A 84 -5.95 -3.02 8.13
C MET A 84 -6.87 -1.90 8.63
N THR A 85 -7.07 -1.78 9.94
CA THR A 85 -7.91 -0.73 10.54
C THR A 85 -7.29 0.66 10.39
N SER A 86 -5.96 0.78 10.28
CA SER A 86 -5.31 2.06 9.97
C SER A 86 -5.59 2.50 8.54
N GLN A 87 -5.53 1.58 7.57
CA GLN A 87 -5.83 1.88 6.17
C GLN A 87 -7.34 2.05 5.94
N TYR A 88 -8.15 1.27 6.65
CA TYR A 88 -9.60 1.25 6.53
C TYR A 88 -10.26 1.28 7.91
N PRO A 89 -10.37 2.45 8.55
CA PRO A 89 -10.89 2.59 9.92
C PRO A 89 -12.39 2.38 10.07
N LYS A 90 -13.10 2.12 8.96
CA LYS A 90 -14.55 1.94 8.91
C LYS A 90 -14.96 0.49 8.58
N ILE A 91 -14.01 -0.45 8.62
CA ILE A 91 -14.23 -1.91 8.54
C ILE A 91 -14.30 -2.48 9.95
#